data_AF-A0A2E4E1H5-F1
#
_entry.id   AF-A0A2E4E1H5-F1
#
_cell.length_a   1.000
_cell.length_b   1.000
_cell.length_c   1.000
_cell.angle_alpha   90.00
_cell.angle_beta   90.00
_cell.angle_gamma   90.00
#
_symmetry.space_group_name_H-M   'P 1'
#
loop_
_entity.id
_entity.type
_entity.pdbx_description
1 polymer ?
#
loop_
_entity_poly.entity_id
_entity_poly.type
_entity_poly.pdbx_seq_one_letter_code
_entity_poly.pdbx_strand_id
1 'polypeptide(L)'
;MQNIFTKMTPSLKYIAIRWPCSKHILKKYVMSNYSKPDLFKLCTGCLKDLNFRVNHPLLRSLRDLSLMCNSNPTYNFYHDSHHFKSVVIISSIFAKILNLRGFDVLILIIIALTHDLNHRGRRNLKIPYHQELASIRSLNYKIFKYFLNHNKWKRIERIILNTYFLKSRVTSADIVEKIILDVDILVSMMFGQECGILLSRRLKHEQKLEVNSKVLFKEFLNLTKERGLHLDISKMACTI
;
A
#
# COMPACT_ATOMS: atom_id res chain seq x y z
N MET A 1 11.03 1.85 26.73
CA MET A 1 11.81 0.79 26.04
C MET A 1 11.45 0.78 24.56
N GLN A 2 12.36 1.20 23.67
CA GLN A 2 12.18 1.03 22.22
C GLN A 2 12.51 -0.41 21.85
N ASN A 3 11.54 -1.12 21.27
CA ASN A 3 11.64 -2.54 20.94
C ASN A 3 12.68 -2.73 19.81
N ILE A 4 13.69 -3.60 19.99
CA ILE A 4 14.77 -3.85 19.02
C ILE A 4 14.23 -4.19 17.61
N PHE A 5 13.01 -4.73 17.54
CA PHE A 5 12.31 -5.07 16.29
C PHE A 5 11.71 -3.89 15.52
N THR A 6 11.60 -2.68 16.10
CA THR A 6 11.17 -1.49 15.33
C THR A 6 12.32 -0.90 14.50
N LYS A 7 13.58 -1.28 14.78
CA LYS A 7 14.76 -0.76 14.07
C LYS A 7 15.12 -1.51 12.79
N MET A 8 14.70 -2.76 12.61
CA MET A 8 15.12 -3.58 11.47
C MET A 8 13.94 -3.91 10.54
N THR A 9 13.79 -3.12 9.48
CA THR A 9 13.01 -3.53 8.31
C THR A 9 13.56 -4.87 7.81
N PRO A 10 12.73 -5.91 7.62
CA PRO A 10 13.19 -7.20 7.10
C PRO A 10 13.92 -7.02 5.76
N SER A 11 14.99 -7.77 5.53
CA SER A 11 15.70 -7.72 4.25
C SER A 11 14.75 -8.11 3.11
N LEU A 12 14.51 -7.17 2.18
CA LEU A 12 13.65 -7.40 1.01
C LEU A 12 14.13 -8.61 0.21
N LYS A 13 15.44 -8.75 0.03
CA LYS A 13 16.05 -9.88 -0.68
C LYS A 13 15.73 -11.21 -0.01
N TYR A 14 15.90 -11.30 1.31
CA TYR A 14 15.63 -12.53 2.04
C TYR A 14 14.15 -12.93 1.96
N ILE A 15 13.24 -11.97 2.16
CA ILE A 15 11.81 -12.24 2.10
C ILE A 15 11.41 -12.68 0.68
N ALA A 16 11.87 -11.96 -0.36
CA ALA A 16 11.56 -12.24 -1.75
C ALA A 16 12.00 -13.64 -2.20
N ILE A 17 13.23 -14.06 -1.87
CA ILE A 17 13.77 -15.37 -2.28
C ILE A 17 12.96 -16.53 -1.67
N ARG A 18 12.41 -16.34 -0.47
CA ARG A 18 11.70 -17.40 0.29
C ARG A 18 10.19 -17.22 0.30
N TRP A 19 9.65 -16.43 -0.61
CA TRP A 19 8.21 -16.18 -0.68
C TRP A 19 7.45 -17.46 -1.08
N PRO A 20 6.27 -17.77 -0.50
CA PRO A 20 5.57 -17.07 0.59
C PRO A 20 5.98 -17.52 2.00
N CYS A 21 6.85 -18.54 2.13
CA CYS A 21 7.22 -19.14 3.41
C CYS A 21 7.79 -18.13 4.42
N SER A 22 8.47 -17.09 3.94
CA SER A 22 9.04 -16.01 4.76
C SER A 22 8.03 -14.98 5.27
N LYS A 23 6.74 -15.04 4.90
CA LYS A 23 5.73 -14.03 5.27
C LYS A 23 5.56 -13.85 6.78
N HIS A 24 5.75 -14.91 7.57
CA HIS A 24 5.64 -14.85 9.03
C HIS A 24 6.66 -13.88 9.67
N ILE A 25 7.83 -13.68 9.05
CA ILE A 25 8.84 -12.72 9.51
C ILE A 25 8.35 -11.29 9.29
N LEU A 26 7.61 -11.06 8.20
CA LEU A 26 7.04 -9.76 7.87
C LEU A 26 5.86 -9.40 8.79
N LYS A 27 5.08 -10.40 9.25
CA LYS A 27 3.91 -10.21 10.13
C LYS A 27 4.23 -9.30 11.31
N LYS A 28 5.32 -9.55 12.04
CA LYS A 28 5.70 -8.77 13.22
C LYS A 28 5.97 -7.30 12.86
N TYR A 29 6.68 -7.05 11.76
CA TYR A 29 7.03 -5.70 11.31
C TYR A 29 5.81 -4.93 10.77
N VAL A 30 4.95 -5.58 9.99
CA VAL A 30 3.74 -4.97 9.43
C VAL A 30 2.74 -4.66 10.54
N MET A 31 2.43 -5.64 11.40
CA MET A 31 1.40 -5.48 12.43
C MET A 31 1.83 -4.61 13.61
N SER A 32 3.13 -4.32 13.80
CA SER A 32 3.57 -3.44 14.88
C SER A 32 3.11 -1.99 14.63
N ASN A 33 2.41 -1.43 15.61
CA ASN A 33 1.88 -0.05 15.60
C ASN A 33 2.36 0.80 16.79
N TYR A 34 3.47 0.41 17.43
CA TYR A 34 3.97 1.08 18.65
C TYR A 34 4.58 2.47 18.40
N SER A 35 5.19 2.68 17.24
CA SER A 35 5.86 3.93 16.89
C SER A 35 5.60 4.29 15.44
N LYS A 36 5.30 5.56 15.20
CA LYS A 36 5.12 6.11 13.87
C LYS A 36 6.29 5.75 12.94
N PRO A 37 6.03 5.24 11.71
CA PRO A 37 7.10 4.84 10.81
C PRO A 37 7.80 6.04 10.17
N ASP A 38 9.10 5.89 9.94
CA ASP A 38 9.86 6.79 9.06
C ASP A 38 9.63 6.37 7.60
N LEU A 39 8.53 6.85 7.03
CA LEU A 39 8.12 6.54 5.66
C LEU A 39 9.15 7.01 4.62
N PHE A 40 9.88 8.10 4.89
CA PHE A 40 10.91 8.60 3.98
C PHE A 40 12.10 7.64 3.94
N LYS A 41 12.60 7.22 5.10
CA LYS A 41 13.67 6.23 5.20
C LYS A 41 13.26 4.87 4.62
N LEU A 42 12.00 4.46 4.83
CA LEU A 42 11.47 3.24 4.23
C LEU A 42 11.49 3.33 2.70
N CYS A 43 10.89 4.37 2.11
CA CYS A 43 10.83 4.52 0.65
C CYS A 43 12.21 4.61 0.01
N THR A 44 13.12 5.41 0.58
CA THR A 44 14.50 5.53 0.09
C THR A 44 15.30 4.23 0.23
N GLY A 45 15.10 3.49 1.34
CA GLY A 45 15.66 2.16 1.53
C GLY A 45 15.17 1.17 0.48
N CYS A 46 13.86 1.11 0.23
CA CYS A 46 13.27 0.25 -0.80
C CYS A 46 13.78 0.60 -2.21
N LEU A 47 13.86 1.89 -2.56
CA LEU A 47 14.41 2.33 -3.85
C LEU A 47 15.86 1.90 -4.02
N LYS A 48 16.68 2.05 -2.98
CA LYS A 48 18.08 1.59 -2.98
C LYS A 48 18.17 0.07 -3.16
N ASP A 49 17.38 -0.69 -2.40
CA ASP A 49 17.36 -2.16 -2.48
C ASP A 49 16.86 -2.66 -3.84
N LEU A 50 16.01 -1.90 -4.53
CA LEU A 50 15.55 -2.16 -5.90
C LEU A 50 16.49 -1.59 -6.97
N ASN A 51 17.70 -1.17 -6.59
CA ASN A 51 18.73 -0.61 -7.48
C ASN A 51 18.28 0.65 -8.24
N PHE A 52 17.35 1.43 -7.69
CA PHE A 52 16.90 2.69 -8.27
C PHE A 52 17.60 3.89 -7.60
N ARG A 53 18.25 4.73 -8.41
CA ARG A 53 18.87 5.98 -7.94
C ARG A 53 17.92 7.14 -8.13
N VAL A 54 17.57 7.81 -7.03
CA VAL A 54 16.68 8.97 -7.02
C VAL A 54 17.51 10.25 -7.11
N ASN A 55 17.08 11.21 -7.93
CA ASN A 55 17.72 12.53 -7.97
C ASN A 55 17.30 13.40 -6.77
N HIS A 56 18.11 14.42 -6.44
CA HIS A 56 17.91 15.24 -5.25
C HIS A 56 16.53 15.96 -5.20
N PRO A 57 16.02 16.56 -6.30
CA PRO A 57 14.71 17.20 -6.27
C PRO A 57 13.55 16.24 -5.95
N LEU A 58 13.60 15.02 -6.48
CA LEU A 58 12.57 14.02 -6.23
C LEU A 58 12.68 13.44 -4.81
N LEU A 59 13.88 13.35 -4.23
CA LEU A 59 14.06 13.02 -2.81
C LEU A 59 13.38 14.04 -1.89
N ARG A 60 13.46 15.34 -2.20
CA ARG A 60 12.73 16.38 -1.44
C ARG A 60 11.22 16.17 -1.54
N SER A 61 10.67 15.96 -2.73
CA SER A 61 9.24 15.68 -2.87
C SER A 61 8.81 14.40 -2.18
N LEU A 62 9.63 13.34 -2.21
CA LEU A 62 9.35 12.10 -1.49
C LEU A 62 9.33 12.32 0.04
N ARG A 63 10.22 13.17 0.57
CA ARG A 63 10.21 13.57 1.98
C ARG A 63 8.91 14.30 2.34
N ASP A 64 8.51 15.28 1.54
CA ASP A 64 7.26 16.02 1.74
C ASP A 64 6.05 15.08 1.74
N LEU A 65 5.95 14.21 0.73
CA LEU A 65 4.86 13.21 0.63
C LEU A 65 4.87 12.27 1.84
N SER A 66 6.05 11.84 2.29
CA SER A 66 6.19 10.99 3.48
C SER A 66 5.68 11.69 4.73
N LEU A 67 5.95 12.99 4.90
CA LEU A 67 5.42 13.78 6.02
C LEU A 67 3.90 13.91 5.95
N MET A 68 3.34 14.12 4.76
CA MET A 68 1.89 14.21 4.56
C MET A 68 1.18 12.86 4.81
N CYS A 69 1.75 11.74 4.36
CA CYS A 69 1.20 10.41 4.66
C CYS A 69 1.30 10.08 6.16
N ASN A 70 2.26 10.70 6.84
CA ASN A 70 2.43 10.60 8.27
C ASN A 70 1.48 11.52 9.06
N SER A 71 0.97 12.60 8.48
CA SER A 71 -0.10 13.38 9.12
C SER A 71 -1.39 12.60 9.03
N ASN A 72 -1.64 11.76 10.04
CA ASN A 72 -2.85 10.95 10.12
C ASN A 72 -3.97 11.77 10.79
N PRO A 73 -5.11 12.00 10.11
CA PRO A 73 -6.29 12.53 10.77
C PRO A 73 -6.73 11.61 11.91
N THR A 74 -7.27 12.17 12.98
CA THR A 74 -7.63 11.45 14.22
C THR A 74 -8.67 10.33 14.03
N TYR A 75 -9.39 10.33 12.90
CA TYR A 75 -10.43 9.36 12.59
C TYR A 75 -9.96 8.20 11.68
N ASN A 76 -8.73 8.21 11.19
CA ASN A 76 -8.17 7.14 10.35
C ASN A 76 -7.56 6.05 11.24
N PHE A 77 -8.32 4.98 11.47
CA PHE A 77 -7.87 3.84 12.26
C PHE A 77 -7.25 2.73 11.42
N TYR A 78 -7.64 2.62 10.14
CA TYR A 78 -7.10 1.67 9.17
C TYR A 78 -6.17 2.38 8.18
N HIS A 79 -6.64 3.44 7.52
CA HIS A 79 -5.85 4.17 6.50
C HIS A 79 -4.87 5.16 7.16
N ASP A 80 -3.93 4.62 7.94
CA ASP A 80 -2.95 5.37 8.72
C ASP A 80 -1.51 5.20 8.18
N SER A 81 -0.55 5.81 8.88
CA SER A 81 0.89 5.67 8.56
C SER A 81 1.40 4.22 8.53
N HIS A 82 0.77 3.31 9.28
CA HIS A 82 1.13 1.90 9.29
C HIS A 82 0.58 1.14 8.10
N HIS A 83 -0.59 1.51 7.57
CA HIS A 83 -1.08 1.02 6.28
C HIS A 83 -0.10 1.38 5.17
N PHE A 84 0.29 2.65 5.02
CA PHE A 84 1.29 3.08 4.03
C PHE A 84 2.61 2.31 4.16
N LYS A 85 3.13 2.17 5.38
CA LYS A 85 4.33 1.35 5.67
C LYS A 85 4.18 -0.07 5.09
N SER A 86 3.02 -0.68 5.31
CA SER A 86 2.74 -2.07 4.91
C SER A 86 2.62 -2.21 3.40
N VAL A 87 1.90 -1.29 2.74
CA VAL A 87 1.75 -1.27 1.29
C VAL A 87 3.09 -1.03 0.61
N VAL A 88 3.91 -0.09 1.10
CA VAL A 88 5.27 0.18 0.56
C VAL A 88 6.17 -1.05 0.68
N ILE A 89 6.27 -1.68 1.86
CA ILE A 89 7.20 -2.80 2.04
C ILE A 89 6.79 -4.03 1.23
N ILE A 90 5.50 -4.39 1.19
CA ILE A 90 5.03 -5.56 0.44
C ILE A 90 5.12 -5.30 -1.07
N SER A 91 4.77 -4.09 -1.53
CA SER A 91 4.97 -3.71 -2.94
C SER A 91 6.45 -3.83 -3.34
N SER A 92 7.37 -3.44 -2.46
CA SER A 92 8.81 -3.56 -2.70
C SER A 92 9.29 -5.01 -2.76
N ILE A 93 8.72 -5.89 -1.93
CA ILE A 93 8.99 -7.34 -2.00
C ILE A 93 8.51 -7.89 -3.35
N PHE A 94 7.31 -7.52 -3.78
CA PHE A 94 6.73 -8.00 -5.05
C PHE A 94 7.53 -7.49 -6.25
N ALA A 95 7.94 -6.21 -6.22
CA ALA A 95 8.85 -5.66 -7.20
C ALA A 95 10.16 -6.44 -7.28
N LYS A 96 10.70 -6.89 -6.14
CA LYS A 96 11.92 -7.71 -6.08
C LYS A 96 11.70 -9.09 -6.69
N ILE A 97 10.60 -9.78 -6.34
CA ILE A 97 10.27 -11.12 -6.88
C ILE A 97 10.06 -11.05 -8.40
N LEU A 98 9.35 -10.03 -8.86
CA LEU A 98 9.03 -9.82 -10.28
C LEU A 98 10.15 -9.11 -11.05
N ASN A 99 11.29 -8.83 -10.42
CA ASN A 99 12.44 -8.14 -11.01
C ASN A 99 12.09 -6.83 -11.72
N LEU A 100 11.21 -6.01 -11.14
CA LEU A 100 10.87 -4.67 -11.66
C LEU A 100 12.13 -3.78 -11.71
N ARG A 101 12.21 -2.91 -12.73
CA ARG A 101 13.35 -2.03 -12.98
C ARG A 101 12.93 -0.64 -13.44
N GLY A 102 13.87 0.28 -13.38
CA GLY A 102 13.75 1.60 -13.99
C GLY A 102 12.55 2.38 -13.45
N PHE A 103 11.80 2.99 -14.36
CA PHE A 103 10.71 3.89 -14.01
C PHE A 103 9.58 3.21 -13.21
N ASP A 104 9.33 1.92 -13.45
CA ASP A 104 8.28 1.16 -12.77
C ASP A 104 8.53 1.05 -11.26
N VAL A 105 9.79 0.91 -10.85
CA VAL A 105 10.18 0.90 -9.43
C VAL A 105 9.83 2.24 -8.78
N LEU A 106 10.14 3.35 -9.46
CA LEU A 106 9.88 4.68 -8.93
C LEU A 106 8.37 4.93 -8.73
N ILE A 107 7.57 4.68 -9.77
CA ILE A 107 6.12 4.91 -9.68
C ILE A 107 5.46 3.97 -8.69
N LEU A 108 5.93 2.72 -8.57
CA LEU A 108 5.39 1.77 -7.60
C LEU A 108 5.57 2.30 -6.18
N ILE A 109 6.77 2.76 -5.83
CA ILE A 109 7.04 3.27 -4.48
C ILE A 109 6.26 4.56 -4.20
N ILE A 110 6.15 5.45 -5.18
CA ILE A 110 5.35 6.68 -5.05
C ILE A 110 3.87 6.33 -4.84
N ILE A 111 3.29 5.50 -5.70
CA ILE A 111 1.86 5.14 -5.61
C ILE A 111 1.58 4.35 -4.33
N ALA A 112 2.43 3.39 -3.96
CA ALA A 112 2.30 2.64 -2.72
C ALA A 112 2.29 3.58 -1.50
N LEU A 113 3.12 4.62 -1.49
CA LEU A 113 3.14 5.62 -0.44
C LEU A 113 1.88 6.50 -0.43
N THR A 114 1.33 6.85 -1.60
CA THR A 114 0.35 7.94 -1.71
C THR A 114 -1.06 7.55 -2.16
N HIS A 115 -1.36 6.26 -2.40
CA HIS A 115 -2.68 5.83 -2.90
C HIS A 115 -3.84 6.35 -2.03
N ASP A 116 -3.67 6.36 -0.71
CA ASP A 116 -4.64 6.92 0.26
C ASP A 116 -4.22 8.28 0.86
N LEU A 117 -3.38 9.05 0.16
CA LEU A 117 -2.98 10.37 0.64
C LEU A 117 -4.20 11.28 0.84
N ASN A 118 -4.30 11.92 2.02
CA ASN A 118 -5.45 12.75 2.43
C ASN A 118 -6.78 11.97 2.55
N HIS A 119 -6.72 10.66 2.80
CA HIS A 119 -7.90 9.86 3.12
C HIS A 119 -8.64 10.43 4.34
N ARG A 120 -9.96 10.64 4.20
CA ARG A 120 -10.83 11.30 5.20
C ARG A 120 -11.59 10.32 6.09
N GLY A 121 -11.10 9.09 6.22
CA GLY A 121 -11.66 8.02 7.04
C GLY A 121 -12.94 7.46 6.43
N ARG A 122 -14.02 8.24 6.44
CA ARG A 122 -15.30 7.79 5.92
C ARG A 122 -15.36 7.88 4.40
N ARG A 123 -15.78 6.79 3.76
CA ARG A 123 -16.07 6.80 2.32
C ARG A 123 -17.38 7.54 2.05
N ASN A 124 -17.35 8.46 1.08
CA ASN A 124 -18.57 9.10 0.59
C ASN A 124 -19.12 8.33 -0.61
N LEU A 125 -20.10 7.45 -0.38
CA LEU A 125 -20.68 6.61 -1.43
C LEU A 125 -21.41 7.42 -2.53
N LYS A 126 -21.79 8.68 -2.25
CA LYS A 126 -22.44 9.55 -3.23
C LYS A 126 -21.46 10.16 -4.24
N ILE A 127 -20.16 10.15 -3.92
CA ILE A 127 -19.11 10.74 -4.76
C ILE A 127 -18.03 9.68 -4.99
N PRO A 128 -18.18 8.82 -6.03
CA PRO A 128 -17.17 7.85 -6.40
C PRO A 128 -15.81 8.50 -6.63
N TYR A 129 -14.74 7.78 -6.34
CA TYR A 129 -13.35 8.23 -6.52
C TYR A 129 -12.93 9.46 -5.71
N HIS A 130 -13.75 9.95 -4.77
CA HIS A 130 -13.46 11.19 -4.05
C HIS A 130 -12.10 11.15 -3.32
N GLN A 131 -11.75 10.00 -2.73
CA GLN A 131 -10.51 9.83 -1.97
C GLN A 131 -9.32 9.70 -2.92
N GLU A 132 -9.46 8.90 -3.97
CA GLU A 132 -8.48 8.67 -5.02
C GLU A 132 -8.14 9.99 -5.75
N LEU A 133 -9.14 10.80 -6.06
CA LEU A 133 -8.96 12.13 -6.65
C LEU A 133 -8.25 13.10 -5.71
N ALA A 134 -8.48 13.01 -4.40
CA ALA A 134 -7.76 13.82 -3.40
C ALA A 134 -6.27 13.43 -3.36
N SER A 135 -5.96 12.13 -3.39
CA SER A 135 -4.60 11.61 -3.52
C SER A 135 -3.93 12.12 -4.79
N ILE A 136 -4.60 12.01 -5.95
CA ILE A 136 -4.09 12.45 -7.25
C ILE A 136 -3.77 13.95 -7.27
N ARG A 137 -4.68 14.80 -6.79
CA ARG A 137 -4.47 16.26 -6.74
C ARG A 137 -3.24 16.63 -5.92
N SER A 138 -3.11 16.00 -4.75
CA SER A 138 -1.99 16.24 -3.83
C SER A 138 -0.67 15.78 -4.42
N LEU A 139 -0.69 14.63 -5.10
CA LEU A 139 0.46 14.06 -5.78
C LEU A 139 0.89 14.91 -6.98
N ASN A 140 -0.06 15.34 -7.82
CA ASN A 140 0.19 16.15 -9.01
C ASN A 140 1.03 17.39 -8.66
N TYR A 141 0.56 18.15 -7.68
CA TYR A 141 1.22 19.35 -7.20
C TYR A 141 2.68 19.13 -6.78
N LYS A 142 2.99 17.99 -6.17
CA LYS A 142 4.33 17.71 -5.63
C LYS A 142 5.30 17.11 -6.63
N ILE A 143 4.81 16.34 -7.60
CA ILE A 143 5.69 15.50 -8.43
C ILE A 143 5.52 15.64 -9.94
N PHE A 144 4.42 16.19 -10.46
CA PHE A 144 4.15 16.23 -11.90
C PHE A 144 5.29 16.84 -12.72
N LYS A 145 5.91 17.90 -12.19
CA LYS A 145 7.08 18.58 -12.79
C LYS A 145 8.28 17.67 -13.07
N TYR A 146 8.39 16.51 -12.40
CA TYR A 146 9.46 15.55 -12.65
C TYR A 146 9.09 14.49 -13.68
N PHE A 147 7.80 14.34 -13.96
CA PHE A 147 7.30 13.28 -14.83
C PHE A 147 7.11 13.73 -16.27
N LEU A 148 7.04 15.05 -16.56
CA LEU A 148 7.03 15.82 -17.85
C LEU A 148 6.33 15.20 -19.09
N ASN A 149 5.76 14.02 -18.95
CA ASN A 149 5.21 13.18 -19.98
C ASN A 149 3.79 12.85 -19.52
N HIS A 150 2.83 13.40 -20.26
CA HIS A 150 1.41 13.25 -19.98
C HIS A 150 0.99 11.78 -19.88
N ASN A 151 1.57 10.89 -20.69
CA ASN A 151 1.24 9.46 -20.66
C ASN A 151 1.71 8.79 -19.37
N LYS A 152 2.88 9.18 -18.85
CA LYS A 152 3.36 8.70 -17.54
C LYS A 152 2.45 9.17 -16.40
N TRP A 153 2.00 10.41 -16.46
CA TRP A 153 1.06 10.95 -15.48
C TRP A 153 -0.32 10.27 -15.56
N LYS A 154 -0.89 10.14 -16.76
CA LYS A 154 -2.14 9.40 -16.99
C LYS A 154 -2.08 7.96 -16.48
N ARG A 155 -0.93 7.29 -16.64
CA ARG A 155 -0.71 5.96 -16.07
C ARG A 155 -0.83 5.97 -14.55
N ILE A 156 -0.20 6.92 -13.86
CA ILE A 156 -0.29 7.08 -12.40
C ILE A 156 -1.74 7.36 -11.97
N GLU A 157 -2.42 8.30 -12.62
CA GLU A 157 -3.83 8.63 -12.34
C GLU A 157 -4.73 7.40 -12.49
N ARG A 158 -4.58 6.65 -13.58
CA ARG A 158 -5.35 5.42 -13.82
C ARG A 158 -5.14 4.41 -12.70
N ILE A 159 -3.89 4.18 -12.29
CA ILE A 159 -3.57 3.20 -11.23
C ILE A 159 -4.24 3.62 -9.91
N ILE A 160 -4.11 4.88 -9.50
CA ILE A 160 -4.72 5.37 -8.26
C ILE A 160 -6.25 5.33 -8.36
N LEU A 161 -6.85 5.70 -9.49
CA LEU A 161 -8.32 5.60 -9.63
C LEU A 161 -8.83 4.16 -9.53
N ASN A 162 -8.03 3.18 -9.93
CA ASN A 162 -8.43 1.77 -9.88
C ASN A 162 -8.27 1.15 -8.49
N THR A 163 -7.63 1.83 -7.51
CA THR A 163 -7.69 1.40 -6.09
C THR A 163 -9.08 1.60 -5.49
N TYR A 164 -9.98 2.30 -6.18
CA TYR A 164 -11.38 2.41 -5.79
C TYR A 164 -12.08 1.05 -5.80
N PHE A 165 -12.11 0.45 -4.61
CA PHE A 165 -12.50 -0.93 -4.42
C PHE A 165 -13.95 -1.25 -4.81
N LEU A 166 -14.88 -0.30 -4.93
CA LEU A 166 -16.27 -0.65 -5.30
C LEU A 166 -16.48 -0.87 -6.80
N LYS A 167 -15.53 -0.50 -7.65
CA LYS A 167 -15.59 -0.78 -9.10
C LYS A 167 -15.47 -2.28 -9.36
N SER A 168 -16.04 -2.76 -10.48
CA SER A 168 -15.83 -4.12 -10.97
C SER A 168 -14.36 -4.42 -11.24
N ARG A 169 -14.00 -5.71 -11.29
CA ARG A 169 -12.62 -6.17 -11.49
C ARG A 169 -11.97 -5.48 -12.69
N VAL A 170 -10.84 -4.82 -12.45
CA VAL A 170 -10.07 -4.18 -13.51
C VAL A 170 -9.07 -5.18 -14.07
N THR A 171 -9.25 -5.64 -15.30
CA THR A 171 -8.20 -6.38 -16.00
C THR A 171 -7.15 -5.39 -16.49
N SER A 172 -5.99 -5.33 -15.82
CA SER A 172 -4.85 -4.52 -16.28
C SER A 172 -3.71 -5.40 -16.78
N ALA A 173 -3.04 -4.97 -17.85
CA ALA A 173 -1.75 -5.54 -18.29
C ALA A 173 -0.55 -4.90 -17.57
N ASP A 174 -0.76 -3.78 -16.87
CA ASP A 174 0.29 -3.02 -16.21
C ASP A 174 0.73 -3.69 -14.90
N ILE A 175 2.00 -4.08 -14.82
CA ILE A 175 2.53 -4.81 -13.67
C ILE A 175 2.51 -3.97 -12.39
N VAL A 176 2.72 -2.66 -12.47
CA VAL A 176 2.68 -1.77 -11.30
C VAL A 176 1.26 -1.69 -10.77
N GLU A 177 0.29 -1.58 -11.67
CA GLU A 177 -1.13 -1.59 -11.31
C GLU A 177 -1.53 -2.88 -10.60
N LYS A 178 -1.17 -4.04 -11.17
CA LYS A 178 -1.45 -5.35 -10.55
C LYS A 178 -0.86 -5.45 -9.14
N ILE A 179 0.39 -5.00 -8.94
CA ILE A 179 1.01 -5.02 -7.61
C ILE A 179 0.24 -4.13 -6.65
N ILE A 180 -0.07 -2.88 -7.03
CA ILE A 180 -0.78 -1.95 -6.13
C ILE A 180 -2.16 -2.48 -5.74
N LEU A 181 -2.95 -2.92 -6.73
CA LEU A 181 -4.30 -3.43 -6.48
C LEU A 181 -4.29 -4.68 -5.59
N ASP A 182 -3.36 -5.60 -5.82
CA ASP A 182 -3.24 -6.79 -4.98
C ASP A 182 -2.74 -6.43 -3.58
N VAL A 183 -1.68 -5.62 -3.46
CA VAL A 183 -1.03 -5.36 -2.17
C VAL A 183 -1.94 -4.59 -1.21
N ASP A 184 -2.71 -3.63 -1.71
CA ASP A 184 -3.67 -2.85 -0.91
C ASP A 184 -4.75 -3.74 -0.27
N ILE A 185 -5.13 -4.84 -0.95
CA ILE A 185 -6.02 -5.88 -0.42
C ILE A 185 -5.25 -6.84 0.50
N LEU A 186 -4.07 -7.30 0.07
CA LEU A 186 -3.30 -8.35 0.75
C LEU A 186 -2.91 -7.97 2.17
N VAL A 187 -2.54 -6.71 2.42
CA VAL A 187 -2.19 -6.22 3.77
C VAL A 187 -3.26 -6.56 4.80
N SER A 188 -4.52 -6.63 4.38
CA SER A 188 -5.67 -6.93 5.22
C SER A 188 -5.88 -8.41 5.52
N MET A 189 -5.26 -9.34 4.79
CA MET A 189 -5.61 -10.77 4.88
C MET A 189 -4.43 -11.75 4.91
N MET A 190 -3.24 -11.36 4.43
CA MET A 190 -2.13 -12.29 4.21
C MET A 190 -1.52 -12.91 5.48
N PHE A 191 -1.83 -12.36 6.67
CA PHE A 191 -1.29 -12.83 7.96
C PHE A 191 -2.26 -13.66 8.80
N GLY A 192 -3.32 -14.18 8.15
CA GLY A 192 -4.29 -15.08 8.76
C GLY A 192 -5.44 -14.37 9.47
N GLN A 193 -6.38 -15.18 9.95
CA GLN A 193 -7.69 -14.72 10.42
C GLN A 193 -7.63 -13.72 11.57
N GLU A 194 -6.75 -13.93 12.55
CA GLU A 194 -6.62 -13.03 13.70
C GLU A 194 -6.23 -11.61 13.27
N CYS A 195 -5.23 -11.48 12.40
CA CYS A 195 -4.80 -10.20 11.86
C CYS A 195 -5.87 -9.57 10.98
N GLY A 196 -6.54 -10.38 10.16
CA GLY A 196 -7.65 -9.92 9.33
C GLY A 196 -8.79 -9.32 10.15
N ILE A 197 -9.24 -10.01 11.20
CA ILE A 197 -10.29 -9.50 12.10
C ILE A 197 -9.85 -8.20 12.80
N LEU A 198 -8.57 -8.10 13.21
CA LEU A 198 -8.03 -6.89 13.82
C LEU A 198 -8.09 -5.70 12.86
N LEU A 199 -7.71 -5.89 11.59
CA LEU A 199 -7.73 -4.84 10.57
C LEU A 199 -9.17 -4.48 10.17
N SER A 200 -10.06 -5.47 10.03
CA SER A 200 -11.48 -5.23 9.82
C SER A 200 -12.11 -4.46 10.99
N ARG A 201 -11.68 -4.68 12.24
CA ARG A 201 -12.13 -3.87 13.38
C ARG A 201 -11.69 -2.41 13.23
N ARG A 202 -10.46 -2.15 12.80
CA ARG A 202 -9.98 -0.78 12.55
C ARG A 202 -10.81 -0.10 11.45
N LEU A 203 -11.04 -0.81 10.34
CA LEU A 203 -11.86 -0.30 9.24
C LEU A 203 -13.30 -0.05 9.68
N LYS A 204 -13.88 -0.95 10.49
CA LYS A 204 -15.21 -0.77 11.11
C LYS A 204 -15.29 0.54 11.88
N HIS A 205 -14.32 0.82 12.75
CA HIS A 205 -14.30 2.05 13.54
C HIS A 205 -14.15 3.29 12.67
N GLU A 206 -13.26 3.25 11.69
CA GLU A 206 -13.04 4.35 10.76
C GLU A 206 -14.29 4.68 9.93
N GLN A 207 -14.99 3.65 9.43
CA GLN A 207 -16.20 3.80 8.62
C GLN A 207 -17.49 3.97 9.47
N LYS A 208 -17.39 3.84 10.79
CA LYS A 208 -18.54 3.79 11.73
C LYS A 208 -19.60 2.77 11.31
N LEU A 209 -19.16 1.56 10.97
CA LEU A 209 -20.05 0.47 10.63
C LEU A 209 -20.56 -0.21 11.90
N GLU A 210 -21.82 -0.63 11.93
CA GLU A 210 -22.41 -1.34 13.08
C GLU A 210 -22.06 -2.85 13.07
N VAL A 211 -21.80 -3.41 11.88
CA VAL A 211 -21.55 -4.85 11.65
C VAL A 211 -20.39 -5.40 12.50
N ASN A 212 -20.47 -6.68 12.87
CA ASN A 212 -19.39 -7.36 13.60
C ASN A 212 -18.11 -7.45 12.74
N SER A 213 -16.92 -7.23 13.33
CA SER A 213 -15.65 -7.28 12.58
C SER A 213 -15.32 -8.65 11.98
N LYS A 214 -15.78 -9.75 12.58
CA LYS A 214 -15.64 -11.10 12.02
C LYS A 214 -16.51 -11.28 10.77
N VAL A 215 -17.73 -10.74 10.80
CA VAL A 215 -18.65 -10.76 9.65
C VAL A 215 -18.08 -9.91 8.52
N LEU A 216 -17.63 -8.69 8.82
CA LEU A 216 -16.97 -7.81 7.86
C LEU A 216 -15.74 -8.46 7.22
N PHE A 217 -14.92 -9.15 8.02
CA PHE A 217 -13.76 -9.87 7.49
C PHE A 217 -14.18 -11.02 6.55
N LYS A 218 -15.21 -11.81 6.92
CA LYS A 218 -15.73 -12.89 6.08
C LYS A 218 -16.29 -12.37 4.75
N GLU A 219 -17.04 -11.28 4.78
CA GLU A 219 -17.55 -10.61 3.58
C GLU A 219 -16.41 -10.11 2.69
N PHE A 220 -15.37 -9.51 3.29
CA PHE A 220 -14.18 -9.08 2.56
C PHE A 220 -13.44 -10.26 1.89
N LEU A 221 -13.32 -11.39 2.56
CA LEU A 221 -12.72 -12.60 1.98
C LEU A 221 -13.55 -13.15 0.81
N ASN A 222 -14.87 -13.19 0.94
CA ASN A 222 -15.77 -13.64 -0.14
C ASN A 222 -15.64 -12.73 -1.36
N LEU A 223 -15.68 -11.41 -1.15
CA LEU A 223 -15.53 -10.42 -2.21
C LEU A 223 -14.16 -10.52 -2.89
N THR A 224 -13.10 -10.77 -2.12
CA THR A 224 -11.76 -11.00 -2.68
C THR A 224 -11.69 -12.29 -3.48
N LYS A 225 -12.38 -13.36 -3.05
CA LYS A 225 -12.45 -14.63 -3.79
C LYS A 225 -13.19 -14.47 -5.12
N GLU A 226 -14.29 -13.73 -5.13
CA GLU A 226 -15.08 -13.44 -6.33
C GLU A 226 -14.29 -12.59 -7.34
N ARG A 227 -13.59 -11.56 -6.84
CA ARG A 227 -12.81 -10.66 -7.69
C ARG A 227 -11.49 -11.28 -8.14
N GLY A 228 -10.87 -12.08 -7.28
CA GLY A 228 -9.58 -12.70 -7.50
C GLY A 228 -8.41 -11.70 -7.47
N LEU A 229 -7.27 -12.16 -6.98
CA LEU A 229 -6.00 -11.42 -7.05
C LEU A 229 -5.39 -11.55 -8.45
N HIS A 230 -4.66 -10.53 -8.88
CA HIS A 230 -4.07 -10.42 -10.20
C HIS A 230 -2.82 -11.28 -10.36
N LEU A 231 -1.96 -11.36 -9.35
CA LEU A 231 -0.66 -12.01 -9.41
C LEU A 231 -0.66 -13.36 -8.67
N ASP A 232 0.07 -14.33 -9.20
CA ASP A 232 0.19 -15.65 -8.55
C ASP A 232 0.94 -15.55 -7.23
N ILE A 233 1.94 -14.67 -7.14
CA ILE A 233 2.66 -14.40 -5.88
C ILE A 233 1.72 -13.85 -4.78
N SER A 234 0.65 -13.16 -5.16
CA SER A 234 -0.39 -12.67 -4.25
C SER A 234 -1.27 -13.83 -3.77
N LYS A 235 -1.70 -14.70 -4.69
CA LYS A 235 -2.51 -15.89 -4.36
C LYS A 235 -1.76 -16.85 -3.43
N MET A 236 -0.45 -17.03 -3.66
CA MET A 236 0.45 -17.79 -2.78
C MET A 236 0.56 -17.19 -1.37
N ALA A 237 0.40 -15.86 -1.23
CA ALA A 237 0.44 -15.20 0.07
C ALA A 237 -0.78 -15.55 0.94
N CYS A 238 -1.93 -15.79 0.30
CA CYS A 238 -3.22 -16.04 0.94
C CYS A 238 -3.53 -17.51 1.18
N THR A 239 -2.76 -18.41 0.58
CA THR A 239 -2.83 -19.85 0.89
C THR A 239 -2.20 -20.08 2.26
N ILE A 240 -2.96 -20.73 3.14
CA ILE A 240 -2.54 -21.27 4.43
C ILE A 240 -2.52 -22.78 4.26
#